data_AF-A0A917XW64-F1
#
_entry.id   AF-A0A917XW64-F1
#
_cell.length_a   1.000
_cell.length_b   1.000
_cell.length_c   1.000
_cell.angle_alpha   90.00
_cell.angle_beta   90.00
_cell.angle_gamma   90.00
#
_symmetry.space_group_name_H-M   'P 1'
#
loop_
_entity.id
_entity.type
_entity.pdbx_description
1 polymer ?
#
loop_
_entity_poly.entity_id
_entity_poly.type
_entity_poly.pdbx_seq_one_letter_code
_entity_poly.pdbx_strand_id
1 'polypeptide(L)' 'MTYESYIKNSLQEQGLPVIEFDIPFIQDILMTVKQAEYFLVEAPYLNMEVPIQVVDKELLT' A
#
# COMPACT_ATOMS: atom_id res chain seq x y z
N MET A 1 -16.10 -11.42 -9.61
CA MET A 1 -15.63 -12.12 -8.40
C MET A 1 -15.74 -11.14 -7.24
N THR A 2 -16.35 -11.51 -6.11
CA THR A 2 -16.41 -10.62 -4.93
C THR A 2 -15.08 -10.64 -4.19
N TYR A 3 -14.75 -9.59 -3.43
CA TYR A 3 -13.52 -9.54 -2.61
C TYR A 3 -13.44 -10.70 -1.63
N GLU A 4 -14.58 -11.06 -1.03
CA GLU A 4 -14.72 -12.22 -0.18
C GLU A 4 -14.38 -13.53 -0.91
N SER A 5 -14.92 -13.76 -2.11
CA SER A 5 -14.59 -14.96 -2.89
C SER A 5 -13.11 -14.99 -3.28
N TYR A 6 -12.52 -13.84 -3.59
CA TYR A 6 -11.08 -13.73 -3.88
C TYR A 6 -10.24 -14.14 -2.66
N ILE A 7 -10.51 -13.57 -1.48
CA ILE A 7 -9.78 -13.89 -0.25
C ILE A 7 -9.91 -15.38 0.09
N LYS A 8 -11.13 -15.93 0.05
CA LYS A 8 -11.38 -17.35 0.35
C LYS A 8 -10.61 -18.27 -0.60
N ASN A 9 -10.67 -18.01 -1.90
CA ASN A 9 -9.94 -18.79 -2.89
C ASN A 9 -8.43 -18.70 -2.68
N SER A 10 -7.89 -17.50 -2.44
CA SER A 10 -6.45 -17.31 -2.22
C SER A 10 -5.95 -17.99 -0.94
N LEU A 11 -6.73 -18.01 0.13
CA LEU A 11 -6.41 -18.75 1.35
C LEU A 11 -6.39 -20.26 1.08
N GLN A 12 -7.41 -20.77 0.38
CA GLN A 12 -7.51 -22.18 0.01
C GLN A 12 -6.34 -22.64 -0.87
N GLU A 13 -5.97 -21.85 -1.88
CA GLU A 13 -4.83 -22.13 -2.77
C GLU A 13 -3.50 -22.21 -2.01
N GLN A 14 -3.36 -21.44 -0.93
CA GLN A 14 -2.17 -21.44 -0.07
C GLN A 14 -2.24 -22.50 1.05
N GLY A 15 -3.30 -23.29 1.12
CA GLY A 15 -3.51 -24.27 2.20
C GLY A 15 -3.76 -23.64 3.58
N LEU A 16 -4.19 -22.38 3.61
CA LEU A 16 -4.51 -21.66 4.83
C LEU A 16 -5.99 -21.88 5.23
N PRO A 17 -6.29 -21.92 6.54
CA PRO A 17 -7.66 -22.06 7.01
C PRO A 17 -8.50 -20.85 6.62
N VAL A 18 -9.73 -21.11 6.17
CA VAL A 18 -10.74 -20.07 5.92
C VAL A 18 -11.56 -19.89 7.19
N ILE A 19 -11.32 -18.80 7.92
CA ILE A 19 -12.10 -18.41 9.09
C ILE A 19 -13.00 -17.25 8.65
N GLU A 20 -14.30 -17.50 8.55
CA GLU A 20 -15.29 -16.52 8.05
C GLU A 20 -15.26 -15.19 8.81
N PHE A 21 -15.02 -15.26 10.13
CA PHE A 21 -14.93 -14.09 10.99
C PHE A 21 -13.72 -13.20 10.68
N ASP A 22 -12.65 -13.77 10.13
CA ASP A 22 -11.41 -13.03 9.84
C ASP A 22 -11.46 -12.36 8.47
N ILE A 23 -12.38 -12.75 7.58
CA ILE A 23 -12.47 -12.25 6.21
C ILE A 23 -12.61 -10.72 6.15
N PRO A 24 -13.48 -10.05 6.95
CA PRO A 24 -13.56 -8.59 6.94
C PRO A 24 -12.23 -7.93 7.32
N PHE A 25 -11.53 -8.47 8.32
CA PHE A 25 -10.24 -7.95 8.74
C PHE A 25 -9.16 -8.12 7.67
N ILE A 26 -9.11 -9.29 7.02
CA ILE A 26 -8.18 -9.54 5.90
C ILE A 26 -8.47 -8.57 4.74
N GLN A 27 -9.75 -8.30 4.46
CA GLN A 27 -10.15 -7.34 3.44
C GLN A 27 -9.66 -5.92 3.77
N ASP A 28 -9.80 -5.48 5.02
CA ASP A 28 -9.35 -4.14 5.46
C ASP A 28 -7.83 -3.98 5.32
N ILE A 29 -7.07 -5.00 5.69
CA ILE A 29 -5.60 -5.01 5.54
C ILE A 29 -5.22 -4.98 4.06
N LEU A 30 -5.87 -5.80 3.23
CA LEU A 30 -5.62 -5.83 1.78
C LEU A 30 -5.89 -4.44 1.15
N MET A 31 -6.98 -3.78 1.54
CA MET A 31 -7.30 -2.44 1.05
C MET A 31 -6.27 -1.40 1.50
N THR A 32 -5.81 -1.49 2.75
CA THR A 32 -4.76 -0.62 3.28
C THR A 32 -3.45 -0.76 2.50
N VAL A 33 -3.04 -2.01 2.22
CA VAL A 33 -1.84 -2.29 1.40
C VAL A 33 -2.01 -1.73 -0.01
N LYS A 34 -3.13 -1.99 -0.68
CA LYS A 34 -3.40 -1.46 -2.03
C LYS A 34 -3.37 0.07 -2.09
N GLN A 35 -3.90 0.73 -1.06
CA GLN A 35 -3.86 2.18 -0.98
C GLN A 35 -2.42 2.71 -0.81
N ALA A 36 -1.61 2.04 0.02
CA ALA A 36 -0.20 2.38 0.17
C ALA A 36 0.60 2.15 -1.13
N GLU A 37 0.34 1.06 -1.85
CA GLU A 37 0.94 0.79 -3.17
C GLU A 37 0.60 1.87 -4.19
N TYR A 38 -0.65 2.36 -4.21
CA TYR A 38 -1.04 3.47 -5.08
C TYR A 38 -0.18 4.72 -4.82
N PHE A 39 0.06 5.07 -3.55
CA PHE A 39 0.93 6.19 -3.20
C PHE A 39 2.40 5.96 -3.60
N LEU A 40 2.90 4.73 -3.57
CA LEU A 40 4.26 4.42 -4.04
C LEU A 40 4.41 4.60 -5.55
N VAL A 41 3.36 4.32 -6.33
CA VAL A 41 3.37 4.57 -7.78
C VAL A 41 3.36 6.06 -8.09
N GLU A 42 2.56 6.85 -7.37
CA GLU A 42 2.47 8.31 -7.56
C GLU A 42 3.68 9.07 -7.00
N ALA A 43 4.33 8.54 -5.96
CA ALA A 43 5.51 9.13 -5.33
C ALA A 43 6.66 8.09 -5.22
N PRO A 44 7.25 7.66 -6.34
CA PRO A 44 8.26 6.59 -6.36
C PRO A 44 9.55 6.96 -5.60
N TYR A 45 9.75 8.25 -5.33
CA TYR A 45 10.92 8.79 -4.65
C TYR A 45 10.61 9.31 -3.24
N LEU A 46 9.45 8.97 -2.66
CA LEU A 46 9.05 9.43 -1.33
C LEU A 46 10.08 9.08 -0.25
N ASN A 47 10.80 7.98 -0.45
CA ASN A 47 11.82 7.46 0.46
C ASN A 47 13.25 7.85 0.05
N MET A 48 13.42 8.67 -0.98
CA MET A 48 14.75 9.16 -1.38
C MET A 48 15.15 10.36 -0.54
N GLU A 49 16.34 10.29 0.07
CA GLU A 49 17.01 11.46 0.59
C GLU A 49 17.42 12.35 -0.58
N VAL A 50 16.70 13.46 -0.78
CA VAL A 50 17.09 14.50 -1.73
C VAL A 50 17.71 15.67 -0.97
N PRO A 51 18.86 16.20 -1.41
CA PRO A 51 19.45 17.37 -0.76
C PRO A 51 18.51 18.56 -0.91
N ILE A 52 18.01 19.08 0.21
CA ILE A 52 17.26 20.34 0.22
C ILE A 52 18.27 21.47 0.06
N GLN A 53 18.34 22.06 -1.13
CA GLN A 53 19.21 23.20 -1.39
C GLN A 53 18.49 24.49 -0.95
N VAL A 54 18.88 25.00 0.22
CA VAL A 54 18.43 26.31 0.69
C VAL A 54 19.32 27.37 0.04
N VAL A 55 18.75 28.17 -0.85
CA VAL A 55 19.46 29.29 -1.49
C VAL A 55 18.97 30.59 -0.89
N ASP A 56 19.91 31.43 -0.46
CA ASP A 56 19.61 32.81 -0.07
C ASP A 56 19.30 33.62 -1.33
N LYS A 57 18.10 34.21 -1.38
CA LYS A 57 17.65 34.99 -2.53
C LYS A 57 18.50 36.24 -2.76
N GLU A 58 19.12 36.77 -1.71
CA GLU A 58 19.99 37.97 -1.79
C GLU A 58 21.30 37.70 -2.54
N LEU A 59 21.67 36.43 -2.75
CA LEU A 59 22.87 36.03 -3.51
C LEU A 59 22.61 35.81 -5.01
N LEU A 60 21.37 35.95 -5.47
CA LEU A 60 20.96 35.80 -6.87
C LEU A 60 20.73 37.14 -7.60
N THR A 61 20.97 38.25 -6.92
CA THR A 61 20.89 39.64 -7.43
C THR A 61 22.27 40.27 -7.51
#